data_AF-A0A2G8L1D2-F1
#
_entry.id   AF-A0A2G8L1D2-F1
#
_cell.length_a   1.000
_cell.length_b   1.000
_cell.length_c   1.000
_cell.angle_alpha   90.00
_cell.angle_beta   90.00
_cell.angle_gamma   90.00
#
_symmetry.space_group_name_H-M   'P 1'
#
loop_
_entity.id
_entity.type
_entity.pdbx_description
1 polymer ?
#
loop_
_entity_poly.entity_id
_entity_poly.type
_entity_poly.pdbx_seq_one_letter_code
_entity_poly.pdbx_strand_id
1 'polypeptide(L)'
;MFSWPECMDANISEMLSPWDPSLKSLYSLFYAGFIERQHEKREPFYYYHRRYRRVPGVEDCLEGDHVCIYEADMQFKRDRKVEQQIINLLREELNVCFRTEGVNAHQLCKKELEDFEQASDNYETKLIAYFIMREEDIFRTLNEIIFQGAAGKESFWLLMPKECAIQGKEQ
;
A
#
# COMPACT_ATOMS: atom_id res chain seq x y z
N MET A 1 38.06 -2.07 8.30
CA MET A 1 37.92 -1.14 7.17
C MET A 1 36.61 -1.51 6.49
N PHE A 2 35.58 -0.71 6.75
CA PHE A 2 34.22 -0.93 6.30
C PHE A 2 34.08 -0.61 4.81
N SER A 3 33.42 -1.48 4.06
CA SER A 3 32.68 -1.09 2.86
C SER A 3 31.48 -2.03 2.72
N TRP A 4 30.29 -1.50 2.98
CA TRP A 4 29.01 -2.16 2.82
C TRP A 4 28.67 -2.31 1.33
N PRO A 5 28.01 -3.41 0.90
CA PRO A 5 27.46 -3.55 -0.44
C PRO A 5 26.03 -3.00 -0.52
N GLU A 6 25.88 -1.96 -1.33
CA GLU A 6 24.78 -1.63 -2.26
C GLU A 6 23.39 -2.26 -2.02
N CYS A 7 22.58 -1.61 -1.19
CA CYS A 7 21.12 -1.76 -1.22
C CYS A 7 20.50 -0.84 -2.30
N MET A 8 20.92 -0.96 -3.57
CA MET A 8 20.21 -0.34 -4.71
C MET A 8 20.79 -0.75 -6.07
N ASP A 9 21.14 -2.01 -6.27
CA ASP A 9 21.50 -2.44 -7.63
C ASP A 9 20.25 -2.98 -8.35
N ALA A 10 19.32 -2.07 -8.61
CA ALA A 10 18.63 -2.17 -9.89
C ALA A 10 19.72 -1.96 -10.93
N ASN A 11 20.22 -3.08 -11.47
CA ASN A 11 21.12 -3.12 -12.59
C ASN A 11 20.41 -2.54 -13.83
N ILE A 12 20.27 -1.23 -13.84
CA ILE A 12 19.98 -0.37 -14.98
C ILE A 12 21.35 0.13 -15.49
N SER A 13 22.35 -0.76 -15.54
CA SER A 13 23.66 -0.44 -16.10
C SER A 13 23.86 -0.97 -17.52
N GLU A 14 22.91 -1.73 -18.09
CA GLU A 14 23.14 -2.40 -19.36
C GLU A 14 22.05 -2.27 -20.44
N MET A 15 21.19 -1.25 -20.38
CA MET A 15 20.38 -0.93 -21.54
C MET A 15 20.42 0.56 -21.88
N LEU A 16 21.54 0.89 -22.52
CA LEU A 16 21.77 2.02 -23.43
C LEU A 16 22.11 3.35 -22.75
N SER A 17 23.42 3.60 -22.62
CA SER A 17 23.96 4.96 -22.52
C SER A 17 23.78 5.68 -23.87
N PRO A 18 23.64 7.02 -23.90
CA PRO A 18 24.66 7.94 -23.42
C PRO A 18 24.14 8.98 -22.39
N TRP A 19 25.06 9.77 -21.82
CA TRP A 19 24.98 11.19 -21.43
C TRP A 19 25.39 11.53 -19.99
N ASP A 20 26.42 12.37 -19.94
CA ASP A 20 26.97 13.17 -18.84
C ASP A 20 25.90 13.75 -17.88
N PRO A 21 26.16 13.83 -16.55
CA PRO A 21 25.22 14.35 -15.56
C PRO A 21 24.72 15.79 -15.83
N SER A 22 25.51 16.61 -16.54
CA SER A 22 25.16 18.00 -16.90
C SER A 22 24.21 18.12 -18.10
N LEU A 23 24.16 17.11 -18.97
CA LEU A 23 23.30 17.08 -20.16
C LEU A 23 21.91 16.48 -19.87
N LYS A 24 21.74 15.77 -18.74
CA LYS A 24 20.43 15.26 -18.30
C LYS A 24 19.41 16.36 -18.04
N SER A 25 19.81 17.50 -17.48
CA SER A 25 18.87 18.61 -17.23
C SER A 25 18.42 19.27 -18.53
N LEU A 26 19.35 19.52 -19.45
CA LEU A 26 19.06 20.12 -20.76
C LEU A 26 18.25 19.18 -21.66
N TYR A 27 18.55 17.87 -21.63
CA TYR A 27 17.79 16.85 -22.34
C TYR A 27 16.38 16.70 -21.74
N SER A 28 16.23 16.62 -20.42
CA SER A 28 14.90 16.58 -19.77
C SER A 28 14.06 17.82 -20.10
N LEU A 29 14.64 19.03 -19.99
CA LEU A 29 13.96 20.29 -20.32
C LEU A 29 13.57 20.38 -21.80
N PHE A 30 14.44 19.92 -22.71
CA PHE A 30 14.16 19.92 -24.14
C PHE A 30 13.09 18.88 -24.52
N TYR A 31 13.15 17.67 -23.98
CA TYR A 31 12.20 16.60 -24.26
C TYR A 31 10.82 16.86 -23.64
N ALA A 32 10.75 17.33 -22.40
CA ALA A 32 9.49 17.74 -21.77
C ALA A 32 8.81 18.83 -22.61
N GLY A 33 9.54 19.89 -22.98
CA GLY A 33 9.00 20.96 -23.82
C GLY A 33 8.64 20.51 -25.25
N PHE A 34 9.33 19.53 -25.84
CA PHE A 34 8.92 18.95 -27.12
C PHE A 34 7.63 18.14 -26.98
N ILE A 35 7.52 17.27 -25.97
CA ILE A 35 6.34 16.43 -25.71
C ILE A 35 5.11 17.30 -25.44
N GLU A 36 5.21 18.28 -24.55
CA GLU A 36 4.12 19.22 -24.23
C GLU A 36 3.60 19.93 -25.49
N ARG A 37 4.50 20.44 -26.36
CA ARG A 37 4.12 21.05 -27.65
C ARG A 37 3.42 20.09 -28.61
N GLN A 38 3.68 18.78 -28.53
CA GLN A 38 2.93 17.80 -29.33
C GLN A 38 1.57 17.47 -28.70
N HIS A 39 1.45 17.49 -27.37
CA HIS A 39 0.18 17.34 -26.67
C HIS A 39 -0.76 18.52 -26.92
N GLU A 40 -0.25 19.76 -26.94
CA GLU A 40 -1.04 20.96 -27.27
C GLU A 40 -1.59 20.97 -28.70
N LYS A 41 -0.86 20.33 -29.64
CA LYS A 41 -1.31 20.18 -31.03
C LYS A 41 -2.45 19.17 -31.19
N ARG A 42 -2.66 18.31 -30.20
CA ARG A 42 -3.76 17.35 -30.17
C ARG A 42 -4.94 17.98 -29.43
N GLU A 43 -6.16 17.65 -29.83
CA GLU A 43 -7.32 18.04 -29.02
C GLU A 43 -7.23 17.41 -27.62
N PRO A 44 -7.49 18.17 -26.55
CA PRO A 44 -7.36 17.66 -25.18
C PRO A 44 -8.39 16.56 -24.91
N PHE A 45 -7.91 15.40 -24.45
CA PHE A 45 -8.77 14.30 -24.02
C PHE A 45 -9.11 14.47 -22.53
N TYR A 46 -10.40 14.69 -22.23
CA TYR A 46 -10.88 14.81 -20.86
C TYR A 46 -11.22 13.43 -20.27
N TYR A 47 -10.72 13.15 -19.07
CA TYR A 47 -11.09 11.95 -18.30
C TYR A 47 -11.71 12.34 -16.96
N TYR A 48 -12.65 11.52 -16.48
CA TYR A 48 -13.34 11.74 -15.21
C TYR A 48 -13.19 10.53 -14.29
N HIS A 49 -13.05 10.79 -13.00
CA HIS A 49 -13.04 9.75 -11.98
C HIS A 49 -14.46 9.22 -11.77
N ARG A 50 -14.65 7.91 -11.90
CA ARG A 50 -15.95 7.26 -11.66
C ARG A 50 -16.30 7.32 -10.17
N ARG A 51 -17.49 7.85 -9.86
CA ARG A 51 -18.05 7.88 -8.50
C ARG A 51 -19.15 6.84 -8.36
N TYR A 52 -19.04 5.98 -7.37
CA TYR A 52 -20.08 5.01 -7.03
C TYR A 52 -20.88 5.50 -5.83
N ARG A 53 -22.20 5.37 -5.90
CA ARG A 53 -23.07 5.58 -4.72
C ARG A 53 -22.86 4.46 -3.71
N ARG A 54 -23.03 4.77 -2.42
CA ARG A 54 -23.03 3.76 -1.36
C ARG A 54 -24.33 2.95 -1.42
N VAL A 55 -24.22 1.67 -1.11
CA VAL A 55 -25.31 0.70 -0.99
C VAL A 55 -25.37 0.32 0.49
N PRO A 56 -26.55 0.01 1.06
CA PRO A 56 -26.63 -0.59 2.41
C PRO A 56 -25.77 -1.87 2.51
N GLY A 57 -25.38 -2.21 3.74
CA GLY A 57 -24.63 -3.42 4.00
C GLY A 57 -25.47 -4.69 3.85
N VAL A 58 -24.84 -5.85 4.08
CA VAL A 58 -25.52 -7.14 3.97
C VAL A 58 -26.54 -7.33 5.11
N GLU A 59 -26.27 -6.70 6.26
CA GLU A 59 -27.09 -6.72 7.47
C GLU A 59 -28.50 -6.15 7.29
N ASP A 60 -28.68 -5.23 6.33
CA ASP A 60 -29.98 -4.60 6.06
C ASP A 60 -30.80 -5.38 5.01
N CYS A 61 -30.22 -6.41 4.39
CA CYS A 61 -30.88 -7.18 3.35
C CYS A 61 -31.87 -8.20 3.92
N LEU A 62 -32.99 -8.39 3.23
CA LEU A 62 -33.97 -9.44 3.56
C LEU A 62 -33.40 -10.83 3.21
N GLU A 63 -33.72 -11.83 4.02
CA GLU A 63 -33.37 -13.23 3.76
C GLU A 63 -33.93 -13.68 2.40
N GLY A 64 -33.06 -14.16 1.51
CA GLY A 64 -33.43 -14.61 0.17
C GLY A 64 -33.41 -13.54 -0.93
N ASP A 65 -33.18 -12.26 -0.61
CA ASP A 65 -32.98 -11.21 -1.62
C ASP A 65 -31.53 -11.23 -2.15
N HIS A 66 -31.32 -12.06 -3.17
CA HIS A 66 -30.04 -12.21 -3.84
C HIS A 66 -29.55 -10.94 -4.56
N VAL A 67 -30.44 -10.01 -4.91
CA VAL A 67 -30.05 -8.75 -5.59
C VAL A 67 -29.42 -7.81 -4.58
N CYS A 68 -30.04 -7.63 -3.41
CA CYS A 68 -29.50 -6.82 -2.32
C CYS A 68 -28.12 -7.33 -1.88
N ILE A 69 -28.00 -8.64 -1.64
CA ILE A 69 -26.75 -9.27 -1.23
C ILE A 69 -25.66 -9.07 -2.29
N TYR A 70 -26.00 -9.23 -3.57
CA TYR A 70 -25.05 -9.04 -4.67
C TYR A 70 -24.54 -7.59 -4.76
N GLU A 71 -25.41 -6.59 -4.61
CA GLU A 71 -25.01 -5.18 -4.64
C GLU A 71 -24.07 -4.83 -3.48
N ALA A 72 -24.38 -5.32 -2.27
CA ALA A 72 -23.55 -5.15 -1.08
C ALA A 72 -22.18 -5.85 -1.24
N ASP A 73 -22.16 -7.07 -1.78
CA ASP A 73 -20.91 -7.80 -2.06
C ASP A 73 -20.02 -7.06 -3.07
N MET A 74 -20.63 -6.48 -4.11
CA MET A 74 -19.91 -5.67 -5.09
C MET A 74 -19.41 -4.35 -4.51
N GLN A 75 -20.10 -3.79 -3.53
CA GLN A 75 -19.64 -2.64 -2.76
C GLN A 75 -18.41 -3.00 -1.93
N PHE A 76 -18.46 -4.08 -1.17
CA PHE A 76 -17.34 -4.59 -0.37
C PHE A 76 -16.09 -4.87 -1.23
N LYS A 77 -16.25 -5.56 -2.36
CA LYS A 77 -15.13 -5.86 -3.29
C LYS A 77 -14.46 -4.60 -3.83
N ARG A 78 -15.22 -3.52 -4.06
CA ARG A 78 -14.68 -2.23 -4.50
C ARG A 78 -13.92 -1.55 -3.37
N ASP A 79 -14.53 -1.49 -2.17
CA ASP A 79 -13.91 -0.86 -1.00
C ASP A 79 -12.63 -1.58 -0.59
N ARG A 80 -12.60 -2.92 -0.65
CA ARG A 80 -11.38 -3.71 -0.44
C ARG A 80 -10.25 -3.34 -1.40
N LYS A 81 -10.56 -3.11 -2.69
CA LYS A 81 -9.54 -2.66 -3.66
C LYS A 81 -9.00 -1.27 -3.32
N VAL A 82 -9.85 -0.38 -2.81
CA VAL A 82 -9.43 0.94 -2.34
C VAL A 82 -8.51 0.80 -1.13
N GLU A 83 -8.87 -0.03 -0.15
CA GLU A 83 -8.05 -0.27 1.05
C GLU A 83 -6.68 -0.88 0.71
N GLN A 84 -6.61 -1.79 -0.27
CA GLN A 84 -5.34 -2.30 -0.78
C GLN A 84 -4.44 -1.18 -1.32
N GLN A 85 -5.01 -0.20 -2.03
CA GLN A 85 -4.24 0.94 -2.51
C GLN A 85 -3.82 1.88 -1.38
N ILE A 86 -4.65 2.04 -0.33
CA ILE A 86 -4.28 2.82 0.86
C ILE A 86 -3.05 2.20 1.55
N ILE A 87 -3.03 0.87 1.74
CA ILE A 87 -1.88 0.18 2.34
C ILE A 87 -0.63 0.31 1.46
N ASN A 88 -0.79 0.22 0.14
CA ASN A 88 0.33 0.42 -0.79
C ASN A 88 0.89 1.85 -0.69
N LEU A 89 0.02 2.86 -0.58
CA LEU A 89 0.45 4.25 -0.42
C LEU A 89 1.22 4.46 0.90
N LEU A 90 0.68 3.96 2.01
CA LEU A 90 1.36 4.05 3.32
C LEU A 90 2.72 3.33 3.30
N ARG A 91 2.79 2.19 2.60
CA ARG A 91 4.06 1.49 2.38
C ARG A 91 5.04 2.32 1.56
N GLU A 92 4.57 3.01 0.52
CA GLU A 92 5.41 3.92 -0.28
C GLU A 92 5.91 5.09 0.57
N GLU A 93 5.06 5.71 1.38
CA GLU A 93 5.41 6.79 2.31
C GLU A 93 6.49 6.34 3.31
N LEU A 94 6.29 5.17 3.93
CA LEU A 94 7.26 4.55 4.82
C LEU A 94 8.60 4.28 4.11
N ASN A 95 8.57 3.77 2.88
CA ASN A 95 9.78 3.56 2.08
C ASN A 95 10.48 4.87 1.68
N VAL A 96 9.74 5.97 1.53
CA VAL A 96 10.33 7.30 1.30
C VAL A 96 11.03 7.75 2.57
N CYS A 97 10.39 7.64 3.73
CA CYS A 97 10.98 8.03 5.02
C CYS A 97 12.27 7.25 5.31
N PHE A 98 12.28 5.93 5.10
CA PHE A 98 13.50 5.12 5.24
C PHE A 98 14.64 5.57 4.32
N ARG A 99 14.31 5.96 3.08
CA ARG A 99 15.30 6.45 2.12
C ARG A 99 15.84 7.83 2.46
N THR A 100 15.02 8.71 3.06
CA THR A 100 15.43 10.07 3.41
C THR A 100 16.26 10.12 4.69
N GLU A 101 15.90 9.32 5.69
CA GLU A 101 16.52 9.37 7.03
C GLU A 101 17.79 8.51 7.17
N GLY A 102 17.92 7.45 6.36
CA GLY A 102 19.08 6.56 6.37
C GLY A 102 19.31 5.91 7.73
N VAL A 103 20.41 6.26 8.40
CA VAL A 103 20.86 5.61 9.66
C VAL A 103 19.92 5.91 10.84
N ASN A 104 19.23 7.06 10.84
CA ASN A 104 18.35 7.46 11.93
C ASN A 104 16.89 7.02 11.73
N ALA A 105 16.61 6.26 10.67
CA ALA A 105 15.24 5.95 10.27
C ALA A 105 14.44 5.22 11.35
N HIS A 106 15.09 4.41 12.20
CA HIS A 106 14.43 3.69 13.28
C HIS A 106 13.74 4.59 14.32
N GLN A 107 14.26 5.80 14.56
CA GLN A 107 13.69 6.73 15.54
C GLN A 107 12.72 7.71 14.90
N LEU A 108 13.02 8.18 13.68
CA LEU A 108 12.26 9.23 13.02
C LEU A 108 11.03 8.68 12.28
N CYS A 109 11.13 7.51 11.64
CA CYS A 109 10.04 6.88 10.87
C CYS A 109 8.96 6.19 11.74
N LYS A 110 8.93 6.47 13.04
CA LYS A 110 8.04 5.76 13.98
C LYS A 110 6.58 6.03 13.67
N LYS A 111 6.24 7.25 13.26
CA LYS A 111 4.85 7.64 13.02
C LYS A 111 4.30 6.96 11.76
N GLU A 112 5.04 7.01 10.66
CA GLU A 112 4.65 6.38 9.39
C GLU A 112 4.52 4.86 9.57
N LEU A 113 5.34 4.29 10.43
CA LEU A 113 5.25 2.89 10.81
C LEU A 113 3.95 2.57 11.57
N GLU A 114 3.62 3.35 12.59
CA GLU A 114 2.37 3.18 13.36
C GLU A 114 1.13 3.32 12.46
N ASP A 115 1.13 4.30 11.55
CA ASP A 115 0.05 4.52 10.58
C ASP A 115 -0.12 3.31 9.63
N PHE A 116 0.99 2.71 9.18
CA PHE A 116 0.99 1.50 8.34
C PHE A 116 0.48 0.27 9.09
N GLU A 117 0.96 0.03 10.32
CA GLU A 117 0.54 -1.10 11.15
C GLU A 117 -0.96 -1.03 11.43
N GLN A 118 -1.45 0.14 11.88
CA GLN A 118 -2.87 0.35 12.14
C GLN A 118 -3.74 0.13 10.90
N ALA A 119 -3.29 0.57 9.73
CA ALA A 119 -4.02 0.35 8.49
C ALA A 119 -4.04 -1.14 8.08
N SER A 120 -2.93 -1.85 8.27
CA SER A 120 -2.81 -3.28 7.98
C SER A 120 -3.75 -4.11 8.87
N ASP A 121 -3.73 -3.87 10.18
CA ASP A 121 -4.56 -4.58 11.15
C ASP A 121 -6.05 -4.38 10.89
N ASN A 122 -6.44 -3.14 10.57
CA ASN A 122 -7.82 -2.82 10.22
C ASN A 122 -8.29 -3.54 8.95
N TYR A 123 -7.42 -3.64 7.94
CA TYR A 123 -7.72 -4.35 6.70
C TYR A 123 -7.86 -5.86 6.94
N GLU A 124 -6.96 -6.45 7.72
CA GLU A 124 -7.04 -7.87 8.09
C GLU A 124 -8.32 -8.17 8.88
N THR A 125 -8.65 -7.32 9.86
CA THR A 125 -9.87 -7.44 10.65
C THR A 125 -11.13 -7.44 9.77
N LYS A 126 -11.21 -6.52 8.80
CA LYS A 126 -12.33 -6.45 7.85
C LYS A 126 -12.42 -7.67 6.95
N LEU A 127 -11.28 -8.22 6.51
CA LEU A 127 -11.25 -9.44 5.71
C LEU A 127 -11.77 -10.64 6.49
N ILE A 128 -11.29 -10.82 7.72
CA ILE A 128 -11.73 -11.91 8.59
C ILE A 128 -13.24 -11.80 8.85
N ALA A 129 -13.74 -10.60 9.17
CA ALA A 129 -15.17 -10.36 9.36
C ALA A 129 -16.00 -10.74 8.13
N TYR A 130 -15.52 -10.40 6.92
CA TYR A 130 -16.20 -10.77 5.68
C TYR A 130 -16.25 -12.27 5.42
N PHE A 131 -15.16 -13.00 5.69
CA PHE A 131 -15.15 -14.46 5.55
C PHE A 131 -16.11 -15.12 6.55
N ILE A 132 -16.12 -14.66 7.81
CA ILE A 132 -17.02 -15.17 8.85
C ILE A 132 -18.49 -14.90 8.49
N MET A 133 -18.84 -13.74 7.91
CA MET A 133 -20.22 -13.45 7.52
C MET A 133 -20.71 -14.27 6.31
N ARG A 134 -19.80 -14.91 5.55
CA ARG A 134 -20.16 -15.63 4.32
C ARG A 134 -20.29 -17.14 4.50
N GLU A 135 -19.62 -17.75 5.47
CA GLU A 135 -19.91 -19.12 5.88
C GLU A 135 -21.02 -19.10 6.93
N GLU A 136 -22.18 -19.70 6.62
CA GLU A 136 -23.10 -20.14 7.66
C GLU A 136 -22.32 -21.09 8.60
N ASP A 137 -22.27 -20.78 9.91
CA ASP A 137 -21.51 -21.43 11.01
C ASP A 137 -20.07 -20.87 11.22
N ILE A 138 -19.65 -20.27 12.34
CA ILE A 138 -19.86 -20.62 13.75
C ILE A 138 -19.73 -19.37 14.65
N PHE A 139 -20.84 -19.00 15.30
CA PHE A 139 -20.97 -17.94 16.32
C PHE A 139 -20.28 -18.25 17.69
N ARG A 140 -19.40 -19.26 17.77
CA ARG A 140 -18.71 -19.66 19.03
C ARG A 140 -17.26 -19.21 19.16
N THR A 141 -16.56 -18.88 18.07
CA THR A 141 -15.14 -18.46 18.09
C THR A 141 -14.94 -16.98 18.40
N LEU A 142 -16.01 -16.17 18.36
CA LEU A 142 -15.94 -14.72 18.59
C LEU A 142 -15.49 -14.36 20.02
N ASN A 143 -15.79 -15.19 21.02
CA ASN A 143 -15.31 -14.95 22.40
C ASN A 143 -13.85 -15.34 22.63
N GLU A 144 -13.22 -16.08 21.72
CA GLU A 144 -11.77 -16.36 21.78
C GLU A 144 -10.96 -15.32 20.98
N ILE A 145 -11.48 -14.81 19.86
CA ILE A 145 -10.80 -13.81 19.02
C ILE A 145 -10.76 -12.43 19.71
N ILE A 146 -11.82 -12.04 20.43
CA ILE A 146 -11.82 -10.77 21.22
C ILE A 146 -10.83 -10.83 22.39
N PHE A 147 -10.53 -12.02 22.95
CA PHE A 147 -9.58 -12.19 24.05
C PHE A 147 -8.10 -12.28 23.60
N GLN A 148 -7.81 -12.54 22.32
CA GLN A 148 -6.44 -12.45 21.78
C GLN A 148 -6.00 -11.01 21.45
N GLY A 149 -6.92 -10.03 21.45
CA GLY A 149 -6.59 -8.60 21.33
C GLY A 149 -5.76 -8.01 22.48
N ALA A 150 -5.46 -8.79 23.53
CA ALA A 150 -4.59 -8.40 24.65
C ALA A 150 -3.19 -9.04 24.61
N ALA A 151 -2.89 -9.93 23.67
CA ALA A 151 -1.64 -10.69 23.65
C ALA A 151 -0.76 -10.34 22.44
N GLY A 152 0.13 -9.36 22.66
CA GLY A 152 1.53 -9.53 22.30
C GLY A 152 1.91 -9.39 20.82
N LYS A 153 2.33 -8.17 20.49
CA LYS A 153 3.47 -7.85 19.61
C LYS A 153 4.40 -9.05 19.35
N GLU A 154 4.39 -9.62 18.15
CA GLU A 154 5.54 -10.26 17.48
C GLU A 154 5.16 -10.78 16.08
N SER A 155 4.94 -9.88 15.12
CA SER A 155 4.96 -10.25 13.68
C SER A 155 5.42 -9.11 12.78
N PHE A 156 6.06 -8.08 13.35
CA PHE A 156 6.60 -6.95 12.60
C PHE A 156 7.80 -7.34 11.69
N TRP A 157 8.60 -8.33 12.10
CA TRP A 157 9.84 -8.71 11.40
C TRP A 157 9.63 -9.64 10.19
N LEU A 158 8.45 -10.21 10.01
CA LEU A 158 8.20 -11.24 8.98
C LEU A 158 7.62 -10.67 7.68
N LEU A 159 7.19 -9.41 7.67
CA LEU A 159 6.62 -8.72 6.49
C LEU A 159 7.50 -7.57 5.96
N MET A 160 8.60 -7.26 6.64
CA MET A 160 9.63 -6.37 6.12
C MET A 160 10.44 -7.11 5.03
N PRO A 161 10.79 -6.46 3.90
CA PRO A 161 11.87 -6.96 3.05
C PRO A 161 13.08 -7.27 3.94
N LYS A 162 13.66 -8.47 3.83
CA LYS A 162 14.76 -8.97 4.69
C LYS A 162 16.05 -8.13 4.61
N GLU A 163 16.04 -7.02 3.89
CA GLU A 163 17.21 -6.20 3.56
C GLU A 163 17.36 -4.95 4.45
N CYS A 164 16.50 -4.73 5.45
CA CYS A 164 16.71 -3.69 6.47
C CYS A 164 16.80 -4.20 7.92
N ALA A 165 16.88 -5.51 8.16
CA ALA A 165 16.88 -6.10 9.50
C ALA A 165 18.28 -6.33 10.12
N ILE A 166 19.34 -5.77 9.54
CA ILE A 166 20.71 -5.96 10.05
C ILE A 166 21.35 -4.60 10.37
N GLN A 167 20.95 -3.98 11.48
CA GLN A 167 21.73 -2.97 12.21
C GLN A 167 21.11 -2.74 13.60
N GLY A 168 20.98 -3.82 14.39
CA GLY A 168 20.38 -3.75 15.73
C GLY A 168 20.93 -4.76 16.74
N LYS A 169 22.11 -5.33 16.49
CA LYS A 169 22.85 -6.15 17.45
C LYS A 169 24.34 -5.88 17.33
N GLU A 170 24.77 -4.77 17.92
CA GLU A 170 26.07 -4.59 18.57
C GLU A 170 26.18 -3.13 19.00
N GLN A 171 25.71 -2.85 20.22
CA GLN A 171 26.37 -2.05 21.25
C GLN A 171 25.62 -2.22 22.57
#